data_AF-A0A7C1R672-F1
#
_entry.id   AF-A0A7C1R672-F1
#
_cell.length_a   1.000
_cell.length_b   1.000
_cell.length_c   1.000
_cell.angle_alpha   90.00
_cell.angle_beta   90.00
_cell.angle_gamma   90.00
#
_symmetry.space_group_name_H-M   'P 1'
#
loop_
_entity.id
_entity.type
_entity.pdbx_description
1 polymer ?
#
loop_
_entity_poly.entity_id
_entity_poly.type
_entity_poly.pdbx_seq_one_letter_code
_entity_poly.pdbx_strand_id
1 'polypeptide(L)'
;MRLITLCILLIFIGSGLAAGQSREKNSAGEKTMITENSLEEDTNTKIFPVPVTNNRFTITSDKAFTFVRLTNIIGQETTREKYNYPRNRAEISFSNVQKGIYLVTIEFEDKTRTVKKILIDSP
;
A
#
# COMPACT_ATOMS: atom_id res chain seq x y z
N MET A 1 41.33 9.15 23.74
CA MET A 1 40.06 9.01 22.99
C MET A 1 40.12 8.08 21.78
N ARG A 2 41.28 7.50 21.40
CA ARG A 2 41.37 6.51 20.30
C ARG A 2 41.16 5.05 20.71
N LEU A 3 41.24 4.73 22.01
CA LEU A 3 41.01 3.39 22.53
C LEU A 3 39.51 3.06 22.65
N ILE A 4 38.69 4.06 23.00
CA ILE A 4 37.23 3.91 23.15
C ILE A 4 36.56 3.70 21.78
N THR A 5 37.07 4.35 20.73
CA THR A 5 36.60 4.16 19.35
C THR A 5 36.91 2.77 18.81
N LEU A 6 37.97 2.10 19.29
CA LEU A 6 38.32 0.74 18.87
C LEU A 6 37.36 -0.31 19.47
N CYS A 7 36.92 -0.10 20.72
CA CYS A 7 35.97 -1.01 21.38
C CYS A 7 34.56 -0.95 20.80
N ILE A 8 34.13 0.20 20.27
CA ILE A 8 32.81 0.36 19.64
C ILE A 8 32.75 -0.31 18.26
N LEU A 9 33.88 -0.39 17.54
CA LEU A 9 33.94 -1.05 16.23
C LEU A 9 33.85 -2.58 16.34
N LEU A 10 34.35 -3.19 17.43
CA LEU A 10 34.34 -4.64 17.63
C LEU A 10 32.96 -5.21 17.99
N ILE A 11 32.03 -4.38 18.49
CA ILE A 11 30.67 -4.82 18.83
C ILE A 11 29.79 -5.01 17.57
N PHE A 12 30.10 -4.34 16.47
CA PHE A 12 29.33 -4.43 15.22
C PHE A 12 29.65 -5.65 14.34
N ILE A 13 30.73 -6.39 14.62
CA ILE A 13 31.15 -7.53 13.78
C ILE A 13 30.60 -8.87 14.32
N GLY A 14 30.06 -8.90 15.55
CA GLY A 14 29.72 -10.14 16.25
C GLY A 14 28.28 -10.68 16.11
N SER A 15 27.36 -10.01 15.40
CA SER A 15 25.93 -10.39 15.35
C SER A 15 25.49 -10.92 13.98
N GLY A 16 26.34 -11.73 13.35
CA GLY A 16 26.07 -12.37 12.05
C GLY A 16 26.21 -13.90 12.07
N LEU A 17 25.70 -14.59 13.08
CA LEU A 17 25.57 -16.06 13.05
C LEU A 17 24.30 -16.50 13.80
N ALA A 18 23.20 -16.59 13.05
CA ALA A 18 22.06 -17.44 13.36
C ALA A 18 21.59 -18.12 12.07
N ALA A 19 22.49 -18.91 11.46
CA ALA A 19 22.14 -19.88 10.44
C ALA A 19 21.63 -21.15 11.13
N GLY A 20 20.34 -21.14 11.50
CA GLY A 20 19.64 -22.31 12.02
C GLY A 20 19.10 -23.17 10.88
N GLN A 21 19.61 -24.38 10.76
CA GLN A 21 19.26 -25.38 9.76
C GLN A 21 17.78 -25.79 9.87
N SER A 22 17.00 -25.57 8.81
CA SER A 22 15.69 -26.20 8.66
C SER A 22 15.88 -27.66 8.24
N ARG A 23 15.34 -28.54 9.07
CA ARG A 23 15.29 -30.00 8.88
C ARG A 23 14.20 -30.32 7.86
N GLU A 24 14.57 -30.77 6.67
CA GLU A 24 13.62 -31.31 5.70
C GLU A 24 12.99 -32.60 6.25
N LYS A 25 11.67 -32.60 6.39
CA LYS A 25 10.87 -33.80 6.58
C LYS A 25 9.85 -33.85 5.45
N ASN A 26 10.17 -34.63 4.43
CA ASN A 26 9.23 -34.96 3.36
C ASN A 26 8.05 -35.72 3.97
N SER A 27 6.87 -35.09 3.97
CA SER A 27 5.59 -35.77 4.15
C SER A 27 4.67 -35.31 3.04
N ALA A 28 4.48 -36.18 2.06
CA ALA A 28 3.41 -36.09 1.10
C ALA A 28 2.08 -35.97 1.85
N GLY A 29 1.34 -34.91 1.55
CA GLY A 29 0.08 -34.58 2.18
C GLY A 29 -0.58 -33.49 1.37
N GLU A 30 -1.27 -33.91 0.30
CA GLU A 30 -2.19 -33.09 -0.47
C GLU A 30 -3.27 -32.52 0.48
N LYS A 31 -3.29 -31.20 0.69
CA LYS A 31 -4.50 -30.48 1.12
C LYS A 31 -4.38 -28.97 0.90
N THR A 32 -5.24 -28.52 -0.02
CA THR A 32 -5.93 -27.22 -0.02
C THR A 32 -5.07 -25.97 -0.17
N MET A 33 -5.10 -25.39 -1.37
CA MET A 33 -4.90 -23.94 -1.55
C MET A 33 -5.91 -23.22 -0.63
N ILE A 34 -5.42 -22.71 0.48
CA ILE A 34 -6.14 -21.71 1.24
C ILE A 34 -5.94 -20.43 0.42
N THR A 35 -6.94 -20.08 -0.39
CA THR A 35 -7.13 -18.70 -0.80
C THR A 35 -7.11 -17.89 0.49
N GLU A 36 -6.09 -17.06 0.67
CA GLU A 36 -6.12 -16.01 1.68
C GLU A 36 -7.32 -15.14 1.33
N ASN A 37 -8.45 -15.44 1.97
CA ASN A 37 -9.55 -14.50 2.09
C ASN A 37 -9.03 -13.45 3.09
N SER A 38 -8.15 -12.56 2.60
CA SER A 38 -7.81 -11.33 3.30
C SER A 38 -9.12 -10.72 3.73
N LEU A 39 -9.23 -10.43 5.03
CA LEU A 39 -10.36 -9.79 5.67
C LEU A 39 -10.59 -8.40 5.03
N GLU A 40 -11.16 -8.39 3.83
CA GLU A 40 -11.75 -7.19 3.27
C GLU A 40 -13.12 -7.13 3.92
N GLU A 41 -13.26 -6.26 4.93
CA GLU A 41 -14.51 -5.52 5.02
C GLU A 41 -14.70 -4.92 3.63
N ASP A 42 -15.56 -5.56 2.85
CA ASP A 42 -15.95 -5.18 1.50
C ASP A 42 -16.72 -3.86 1.61
N THR A 43 -16.01 -2.80 1.95
CA THR A 43 -16.51 -1.45 1.75
C THR A 43 -16.69 -1.35 0.25
N ASN A 44 -17.94 -1.16 -0.16
CA ASN A 44 -18.40 -0.99 -1.54
C ASN A 44 -17.82 0.32 -2.12
N THR A 45 -16.50 0.36 -2.19
CA THR A 45 -15.65 1.49 -2.55
C THR A 45 -15.19 1.26 -3.97
N LYS A 46 -15.72 2.06 -4.88
CA LYS A 46 -15.48 1.95 -6.32
C LYS A 46 -14.62 3.12 -6.77
N ILE A 47 -13.72 2.83 -7.71
CA ILE A 47 -12.92 3.83 -8.41
C ILE A 47 -13.21 3.67 -9.90
N PHE A 48 -13.55 4.77 -10.57
CA PHE A 48 -13.82 4.78 -11.99
C PHE A 48 -13.46 6.12 -12.66
N PRO A 49 -13.08 6.13 -13.95
CA PRO A 49 -12.81 4.94 -14.77
C PRO A 49 -11.50 4.26 -14.36
N VAL A 50 -11.37 2.97 -14.64
CA VAL A 50 -10.08 2.25 -14.63
C VAL A 50 -10.00 1.45 -15.94
N PRO A 51 -9.00 1.69 -16.82
CA PRO A 51 -7.88 2.63 -16.68
C PRO A 51 -8.28 4.12 -16.63
N VAL A 52 -7.42 4.94 -16.03
CA VAL A 52 -7.61 6.40 -15.93
C VAL A 52 -6.90 7.11 -17.07
N THR A 53 -7.64 7.80 -17.93
CA THR A 53 -7.10 8.43 -19.15
C THR A 53 -7.10 9.96 -19.14
N ASN A 54 -7.90 10.58 -18.28
CA ASN A 54 -8.12 12.04 -18.27
C ASN A 54 -7.52 12.74 -17.05
N ASN A 55 -6.47 12.16 -16.47
CA ASN A 55 -5.81 12.68 -15.27
C ASN A 55 -6.77 12.90 -14.08
N ARG A 56 -7.91 12.21 -14.09
CA ARG A 56 -8.93 12.29 -13.07
C ARG A 56 -9.65 10.96 -12.91
N PHE A 57 -9.99 10.61 -11.68
CA PHE A 57 -10.91 9.51 -11.39
C PHE A 57 -11.88 9.91 -10.27
N THR A 58 -13.00 9.21 -10.21
CA THR A 58 -14.00 9.35 -9.16
C THR A 58 -13.91 8.19 -8.19
N ILE A 59 -14.01 8.50 -6.90
CA ILE A 59 -14.23 7.53 -5.83
C ILE A 59 -15.68 7.65 -5.37
N THR A 60 -16.35 6.52 -5.20
CA THR A 60 -17.63 6.41 -4.47
C THR A 60 -17.53 5.33 -3.42
N SER A 61 -18.06 5.55 -2.22
CA SER A 61 -18.08 4.55 -1.15
C SER A 61 -19.34 4.69 -0.30
N ASP A 62 -19.85 3.56 0.21
CA ASP A 62 -20.93 3.54 1.19
C ASP A 62 -20.48 4.13 2.55
N LYS A 63 -19.17 4.13 2.81
CA LYS A 63 -18.56 4.67 4.02
C LYS A 63 -17.91 6.02 3.76
N ALA A 64 -18.15 6.98 4.66
CA ALA A 64 -17.58 8.31 4.52
C ALA A 64 -16.06 8.28 4.75
N PHE A 65 -15.31 8.96 3.87
CA PHE A 65 -13.86 9.07 3.94
C PHE A 65 -13.41 10.51 4.11
N THR A 66 -12.23 10.66 4.72
CA THR A 66 -11.65 11.97 5.09
C THR A 66 -10.34 12.24 4.37
N PHE A 67 -9.73 11.21 3.78
CA PHE A 67 -8.42 11.33 3.16
C PHE A 67 -8.24 10.35 2.00
N VAL A 68 -7.62 10.82 0.93
CA VAL A 68 -7.26 10.03 -0.25
C VAL A 68 -5.82 10.34 -0.62
N ARG A 69 -5.05 9.30 -0.96
CA ARG A 69 -3.66 9.40 -1.39
C ARG A 69 -3.41 8.52 -2.60
N LEU A 70 -2.72 9.08 -3.58
CA LEU A 70 -2.24 8.38 -4.76
C LEU A 70 -0.73 8.19 -4.65
N THR A 71 -0.28 6.94 -4.77
CA THR A 71 1.15 6.59 -4.77
C THR A 71 1.49 5.73 -5.97
N ASN A 72 2.65 5.93 -6.60
CA ASN A 72 3.14 5.02 -7.63
C ASN A 72 3.59 3.68 -7.03
N ILE A 73 3.92 2.70 -7.88
CA ILE A 73 4.36 1.36 -7.43
C ILE A 73 5.62 1.34 -6.57
N ILE A 74 6.48 2.36 -6.67
CA ILE A 74 7.69 2.50 -5.84
C ILE A 74 7.42 3.25 -4.52
N GLY A 75 6.17 3.62 -4.25
CA GLY A 75 5.74 4.23 -2.99
C GLY A 75 5.86 5.76 -2.93
N GLN A 76 6.20 6.44 -4.03
CA GLN A 76 6.22 7.90 -4.06
C GLN A 76 4.78 8.44 -4.14
N GLU A 77 4.47 9.40 -3.27
CA GLU A 77 3.19 10.10 -3.25
C GLU A 77 3.12 11.15 -4.36
N THR A 78 2.12 11.03 -5.25
CA THR A 78 1.90 11.98 -6.35
C THR A 78 0.72 12.89 -6.11
N THR A 79 -0.23 12.48 -5.26
CA THR A 79 -1.44 13.27 -4.96
C THR A 79 -1.93 12.96 -3.57
N ARG A 80 -2.40 14.00 -2.88
CA ARG A 80 -2.95 13.92 -1.54
C ARG A 80 -4.14 14.86 -1.41
N GLU A 81 -5.29 14.30 -1.06
CA GLU A 81 -6.51 15.05 -0.80
C GLU A 81 -6.96 14.80 0.65
N LYS A 82 -7.16 15.88 1.40
CA LYS A 82 -7.69 15.83 2.76
C LYS A 82 -8.96 16.68 2.83
N TYR A 83 -10.04 16.10 3.32
CA TYR A 83 -11.33 16.78 3.43
C TYR A 83 -11.57 17.25 4.87
N ASN A 84 -12.05 18.48 5.03
CA ASN A 84 -12.44 19.03 6.33
C ASN A 84 -13.70 18.34 6.89
N TYR A 85 -14.53 17.78 6.01
CA TYR A 85 -15.75 17.06 6.35
C TYR A 85 -15.74 15.71 5.62
N PRO A 86 -16.19 14.61 6.26
CA PRO A 86 -16.29 13.30 5.63
C PRO A 86 -17.14 13.35 4.34
N ARG A 87 -16.74 12.55 3.34
CA ARG A 87 -17.43 12.46 2.04
C ARG A 87 -17.58 11.02 1.60
N ASN A 88 -18.67 10.71 0.90
CA ASN A 88 -18.89 9.40 0.27
C ASN A 88 -18.53 9.40 -1.22
N ARG A 89 -18.29 10.58 -1.81
CA ARG A 89 -17.91 10.74 -3.22
C ARG A 89 -16.92 11.89 -3.38
N ALA A 90 -15.91 11.68 -4.21
CA ALA A 90 -14.96 12.71 -4.57
C ALA A 90 -14.38 12.45 -5.97
N GLU A 91 -14.10 13.53 -6.69
CA GLU A 91 -13.27 13.49 -7.89
C GLU A 91 -11.83 13.87 -7.51
N ILE A 92 -10.87 13.07 -7.93
CA ILE A 92 -9.45 13.27 -7.71
C ILE A 92 -8.84 13.63 -9.05
N SER A 93 -8.26 14.83 -9.16
CA SER A 93 -7.52 15.27 -10.33
C SER A 93 -6.03 15.38 -9.98
N PHE A 94 -5.16 15.07 -10.94
CA PHE A 94 -3.71 15.09 -10.74
C PHE A 94 -2.99 15.55 -12.01
N SER A 95 -1.77 16.05 -11.90
CA SER A 95 -0.99 16.54 -13.05
C SER A 95 0.43 15.94 -13.05
N ASN A 96 1.04 15.87 -14.23
CA ASN A 96 2.44 15.42 -14.41
C ASN A 96 2.73 14.01 -13.85
N VAL A 97 1.74 13.12 -13.86
CA VAL A 97 1.86 11.73 -13.41
C VAL A 97 2.20 10.85 -14.61
N GLN A 98 3.19 9.96 -14.45
CA GLN A 98 3.61 9.03 -15.50
C GLN A 98 2.58 7.92 -15.69
N LYS A 99 2.52 7.35 -16.90
CA LYS A 99 1.73 6.14 -17.17
C LYS A 99 2.24 4.99 -16.30
N GLY A 100 1.31 4.20 -15.76
CA GLY A 100 1.68 3.04 -14.95
C GLY A 100 0.66 2.68 -13.89
N ILE A 101 1.04 1.74 -13.03
CA ILE A 101 0.20 1.26 -11.93
C ILE A 101 0.36 2.19 -10.71
N TYR A 102 -0.76 2.48 -10.07
CA TYR A 102 -0.81 3.29 -8.87
C TYR A 102 -1.70 2.63 -7.81
N LEU A 103 -1.45 3.01 -6.56
CA LEU A 103 -2.28 2.62 -5.42
C LEU A 103 -3.02 3.86 -4.92
N VAL A 104 -4.33 3.71 -4.75
CA VAL A 104 -5.21 4.71 -4.13
C VAL A 104 -5.50 4.24 -2.72
N THR A 105 -4.94 4.93 -1.74
CA THR A 105 -5.23 4.70 -0.32
C THR A 105 -6.36 5.63 0.11
N ILE A 106 -7.43 5.07 0.68
CA ILE A 106 -8.61 5.78 1.17
C ILE A 106 -8.69 5.54 2.68
N GLU A 107 -8.67 6.61 3.47
CA GLU A 107 -8.86 6.55 4.92
C GLU A 107 -10.25 7.05 5.27
N PHE A 108 -11.00 6.17 5.94
CA PHE A 108 -12.37 6.41 6.36
C PHE A 108 -12.45 7.23 7.65
N GLU A 109 -13.64 7.76 7.95
CA GLU A 109 -13.88 8.53 9.17
C GLU A 109 -13.51 7.75 10.45
N ASP A 110 -13.81 6.46 10.48
CA ASP A 110 -13.52 5.55 11.59
C ASP A 110 -12.07 5.04 11.63
N LYS A 111 -11.17 5.64 10.83
CA LYS A 111 -9.74 5.33 10.73
C LYS A 111 -9.39 4.01 10.06
N THR A 112 -10.38 3.26 9.58
CA THR A 112 -10.10 2.11 8.69
C THR A 112 -9.55 2.61 7.34
N ARG A 113 -8.85 1.71 6.63
CA ARG A 113 -8.20 2.03 5.36
C ARG A 113 -8.46 0.96 4.32
N THR A 114 -8.70 1.39 3.10
CA THR A 114 -8.74 0.53 1.91
C THR A 114 -7.69 1.01 0.93
N VAL A 115 -7.08 0.06 0.21
CA VAL A 115 -6.16 0.36 -0.89
C VAL A 115 -6.72 -0.27 -2.17
N LYS A 116 -6.87 0.53 -3.23
CA LYS A 116 -7.31 0.05 -4.54
C LYS A 116 -6.21 0.29 -5.58
N LYS A 117 -5.92 -0.71 -6.40
CA LYS A 117 -4.99 -0.62 -7.53
C LYS A 117 -5.69 0.00 -8.73
N ILE A 118 -5.04 0.97 -9.39
CA ILE A 118 -5.49 1.56 -10.65
C ILE A 118 -4.37 1.57 -11.69
N LEU A 119 -4.74 1.59 -12.97
CA LEU A 119 -3.84 1.86 -14.09
C LEU A 119 -4.08 3.30 -14.56
N ILE A 120 -3.03 4.11 -14.65
CA ILE A 120 -3.05 5.41 -15.30
C ILE A 120 -2.50 5.24 -16.71
N ASP A 121 -3.30 5.63 -17.69
CA ASP A 121 -3.02 5.58 -19.12
C ASP A 121 -3.37 6.93 -19.77
N SER A 122 -2.96 8.02 -19.12
CA SER A 122 -3.11 9.38 -19.65
C SER A 122 -2.17 9.59 -20.83
N PRO A 123 -2.62 10.11 -21.99
CA PRO A 123 -1.87 10.18 -23.25
C PRO A 123 -0.48 10.81 -23.14
#